data_AF-R9KAT8-F1
#
_entry.id   AF-R9KAT8-F1
#
_cell.length_a   1.000
_cell.length_b   1.000
_cell.length_c   1.000
_cell.angle_alpha   90.00
_cell.angle_beta   90.00
_cell.angle_gamma   90.00
#
_symmetry.space_group_name_H-M   'P 1'
#
loop_
_entity.id
_entity.type
_entity.pdbx_description
1 polymer ?
#
loop_
_entity_poly.entity_id
_entity_poly.type
_entity_poly.pdbx_seq_one_letter_code
_entity_poly.pdbx_strand_id
1 'polypeptide(L)'
;MNTKTMEGLVGARTNMNLMNTPMRVFKEARRKGDTATMERAMGYADEFSGKAEDYKAEADKGMEEDAREAREKAKLQCEEAIQKRREEREKLEDRIEGNRNADTNTDTVEISEEGKVLLKDNVDSGSIGSDEIKMDAVKEPVTYTKTGETVSAEQEASISVSV
;
A
#
# COMPACT_ATOMS: atom_id res chain seq x y z
N MET A 1 11.21 20.01 -5.68
CA MET A 1 12.59 19.51 -5.59
C MET A 1 13.39 20.57 -4.87
N ASN A 2 14.04 20.20 -3.78
CA ASN A 2 14.85 21.08 -2.95
C ASN A 2 15.99 21.70 -3.78
N THR A 3 16.31 22.97 -3.51
CA THR A 3 17.39 23.68 -4.21
C THR A 3 18.75 23.02 -3.97
N LYS A 4 18.99 22.53 -2.74
CA LYS A 4 20.21 21.80 -2.37
C LYS A 4 20.39 20.51 -3.20
N THR A 5 19.29 19.80 -3.48
CA THR A 5 19.31 18.60 -4.33
C THR A 5 19.76 18.93 -5.74
N MET A 6 19.23 20.01 -6.32
CA MET A 6 19.61 20.41 -7.66
C MET A 6 21.07 20.88 -7.73
N GLU A 7 21.48 21.73 -6.79
CA GLU A 7 22.85 22.26 -6.73
C GLU A 7 23.87 21.13 -6.51
N GLY A 8 23.62 20.24 -5.55
CA GLY A 8 24.50 19.12 -5.26
C GLY A 8 24.63 18.14 -6.45
N LEU A 9 23.54 17.84 -7.15
CA LEU A 9 23.60 16.99 -8.35
C LEU A 9 24.42 17.63 -9.47
N VAL A 10 24.23 18.93 -9.70
CA VAL A 10 24.98 19.66 -10.75
C VAL A 10 26.45 19.79 -10.36
N GLY A 11 26.74 20.16 -9.12
CA GLY A 11 28.10 20.29 -8.58
C GLY A 11 28.87 18.97 -8.58
N ALA A 12 28.22 17.86 -8.20
CA ALA A 12 28.84 16.54 -8.28
C ALA A 12 29.18 16.17 -9.73
N ARG A 13 28.25 16.38 -10.66
CA ARG A 13 28.45 16.07 -12.07
C ARG A 13 29.57 16.88 -12.70
N THR A 14 29.66 18.18 -12.42
CA THR A 14 30.71 19.03 -12.98
C THR A 14 32.09 18.61 -12.48
N ASN A 15 32.24 18.34 -11.17
CA ASN A 15 33.51 17.89 -10.61
C ASN A 15 33.91 16.49 -11.13
N MET A 16 32.96 15.57 -11.27
CA MET A 16 33.22 14.25 -11.88
C MET A 16 33.72 14.39 -13.33
N ASN A 17 33.16 15.34 -14.09
CA ASN A 17 33.62 15.62 -15.45
C ASN A 17 35.03 16.23 -15.47
N LEU A 18 35.34 17.09 -14.49
CA LEU A 18 36.65 17.73 -14.36
C LEU A 18 37.76 16.72 -14.07
N MET A 19 37.46 15.58 -13.41
CA MET A 19 38.42 14.48 -13.19
C MET A 19 38.96 13.86 -14.48
N ASN A 20 38.26 13.98 -15.61
CA ASN A 20 38.71 13.38 -16.88
C ASN A 20 40.02 13.98 -17.38
N THR A 21 40.22 15.28 -17.15
CA THR A 21 41.42 16.01 -17.58
C THR A 21 42.69 15.51 -16.87
N PRO A 22 42.78 15.52 -15.52
CA PRO A 22 43.94 14.96 -14.82
C PRO A 22 44.14 13.48 -15.14
N MET A 23 43.06 12.70 -15.30
CA MET A 23 43.18 11.28 -15.66
C MET A 23 43.81 11.08 -17.05
N ARG A 24 43.57 12.00 -18.01
CA ARG A 24 44.24 11.97 -19.32
C ARG A 24 45.72 12.31 -19.20
N VAL A 25 46.06 13.35 -18.43
CA VAL A 25 47.45 13.75 -18.17
C VAL A 25 48.22 12.64 -17.48
N PHE A 26 47.62 11.98 -16.48
CA PHE A 26 48.21 10.84 -15.79
C PHE A 26 48.56 9.71 -16.77
N LYS A 27 47.66 9.37 -17.70
CA LYS A 27 47.90 8.32 -18.71
C LYS A 27 49.07 8.68 -19.63
N GLU A 28 49.19 9.95 -20.02
CA GLU A 28 50.31 10.42 -20.83
C GLU A 28 51.63 10.41 -20.06
N ALA A 29 51.64 10.89 -18.82
CA ALA A 29 52.80 10.89 -17.93
C ALA A 29 53.29 9.46 -17.66
N ARG A 30 52.37 8.53 -17.42
CA ARG A 30 52.67 7.11 -17.24
C ARG A 30 53.36 6.47 -18.44
N ARG A 31 53.02 6.88 -19.67
CA ARG A 31 53.70 6.40 -20.89
C ARG A 31 55.13 6.92 -21.01
N LYS A 32 55.40 8.11 -20.48
CA LYS A 32 56.72 8.76 -20.48
C LYS A 32 57.58 8.35 -19.27
N GLY A 33 57.00 7.69 -18.28
CA GLY A 33 57.66 7.37 -17.01
C GLY A 33 57.87 8.59 -16.11
N ASP A 34 57.16 9.70 -16.35
CA ASP A 34 57.26 10.90 -15.53
C ASP A 34 56.37 10.77 -14.28
N THR A 35 56.97 10.32 -13.19
CA THR A 35 56.27 10.08 -11.92
C THR A 35 55.83 11.37 -11.24
N ALA A 36 56.51 12.50 -11.47
CA ALA A 36 56.18 13.77 -10.84
C ALA A 36 54.88 14.35 -11.42
N THR A 37 54.69 14.30 -12.75
CA THR A 37 53.41 14.70 -13.34
C THR A 37 52.29 13.70 -13.06
N MET A 38 52.60 12.41 -12.88
CA MET A 38 51.61 11.42 -12.43
C MET A 38 51.03 11.77 -11.06
N GLU A 39 51.89 11.99 -10.07
CA GLU A 39 51.48 12.31 -8.70
C GLU A 39 50.67 13.62 -8.66
N ARG A 40 51.15 14.65 -9.36
CA ARG A 40 50.43 15.93 -9.44
C ARG A 40 49.07 15.79 -10.12
N ALA A 41 48.97 15.00 -11.18
CA ALA A 41 47.70 14.75 -11.86
C ALA A 41 46.71 14.01 -10.94
N MET A 42 47.19 13.02 -10.19
CA MET A 42 46.36 12.35 -9.19
C MET A 42 45.89 13.30 -8.09
N GLY A 43 46.74 14.18 -7.57
CA GLY A 43 46.34 15.17 -6.58
C GLY A 43 45.15 16.03 -7.04
N TYR A 44 45.16 16.49 -8.30
CA TYR A 44 44.01 17.19 -8.87
C TYR A 44 42.77 16.30 -9.02
N ALA A 45 42.94 15.04 -9.39
CA ALA A 45 41.82 14.12 -9.46
C ALA A 45 41.18 13.91 -8.08
N ASP A 46 42.01 13.75 -7.03
CA ASP A 46 41.57 13.56 -5.66
C ASP A 46 40.80 14.79 -5.14
N GLU A 47 41.27 16.00 -5.44
CA GLU A 47 40.56 17.24 -5.11
C GLU A 47 39.17 17.31 -5.77
N PHE A 48 39.05 16.92 -7.04
CA PHE A 48 37.76 16.92 -7.73
C PHE A 48 36.85 15.79 -7.24
N SER A 49 37.36 14.61 -6.89
CA SER A 49 36.55 13.58 -6.26
C SER A 49 36.02 14.02 -4.90
N GLY A 50 36.86 14.64 -4.06
CA GLY A 50 36.44 15.13 -2.75
C GLY A 50 35.29 16.15 -2.88
N LYS A 51 35.43 17.13 -3.78
CA LYS A 51 34.35 18.09 -4.06
C LYS A 51 33.10 17.41 -4.61
N ALA A 52 33.24 16.41 -5.48
CA ALA A 52 32.10 15.68 -6.01
C ALA A 52 31.35 14.92 -4.90
N GLU A 53 32.06 14.36 -3.93
CA GLU A 53 31.48 13.71 -2.76
C GLU A 53 30.78 14.70 -1.84
N ASP A 54 31.37 15.87 -1.58
CA ASP A 54 30.75 16.93 -0.78
C ASP A 54 29.41 17.38 -1.39
N TYR A 55 29.39 17.64 -2.70
CA TYR A 55 28.16 18.02 -3.41
C TYR A 55 27.12 16.89 -3.44
N LYS A 56 27.57 15.63 -3.53
CA LYS A 56 26.67 14.49 -3.40
C LYS A 56 26.02 14.46 -2.02
N ALA A 57 26.78 14.69 -0.95
CA ALA A 57 26.25 14.73 0.40
C ALA A 57 25.24 15.88 0.58
N GLU A 58 25.47 17.03 -0.07
CA GLU A 58 24.50 18.14 -0.08
C GLU A 58 23.23 17.78 -0.85
N ALA A 59 23.35 17.06 -1.97
CA ALA A 59 22.21 16.58 -2.72
C ALA A 59 21.35 15.60 -1.90
N ASP A 60 22.02 14.67 -1.21
CA ASP A 60 21.38 13.66 -0.35
C ASP A 60 20.62 14.32 0.80
N LYS A 61 21.19 15.36 1.44
CA LYS A 61 20.50 16.15 2.46
C LYS A 61 19.24 16.83 1.92
N GLY A 62 19.33 17.46 0.75
CA GLY A 62 18.18 18.09 0.11
C GLY A 62 17.07 17.08 -0.22
N MET A 63 17.46 15.86 -0.63
CA MET A 63 16.52 14.80 -0.97
C MET A 63 15.82 14.25 0.27
N GLU A 64 16.52 14.16 1.40
CA GLU A 64 15.92 13.78 2.67
C GLU A 64 14.89 14.81 3.14
N GLU A 65 15.20 16.10 3.00
CA GLU A 65 14.27 17.20 3.30
C GLU A 65 12.99 17.12 2.43
N ASP A 66 13.14 16.96 1.11
CA ASP A 66 12.02 16.75 0.19
C ASP A 66 11.17 15.53 0.57
N ALA A 67 11.82 14.41 0.90
CA ALA A 67 11.13 13.18 1.28
C ALA A 67 10.35 13.34 2.59
N ARG A 68 10.89 14.10 3.55
CA ARG A 68 10.19 14.41 4.81
C ARG A 68 8.96 15.27 4.56
N GLU A 69 9.09 16.33 3.77
CA GLU A 69 7.97 17.20 3.42
C GLU A 69 6.86 16.44 2.67
N ALA A 70 7.24 15.56 1.73
CA ALA A 70 6.29 14.71 1.02
C ALA A 70 5.54 13.76 1.97
N ARG A 71 6.24 13.16 2.96
CA ARG A 71 5.61 12.31 3.97
C ARG A 71 4.64 13.09 4.86
N GLU A 72 4.98 14.31 5.25
CA GLU A 72 4.09 15.17 6.05
C GLU A 72 2.83 15.55 5.27
N LYS A 73 2.97 15.99 4.00
CA LYS A 73 1.82 16.27 3.14
C LYS A 73 0.92 15.05 2.94
N ALA A 74 1.51 13.87 2.77
CA ALA A 74 0.75 12.63 2.64
C ALA A 74 -0.01 12.28 3.93
N LYS A 75 0.59 12.49 5.11
CA LYS A 75 -0.09 12.28 6.40
C LYS A 75 -1.28 13.24 6.56
N LEU A 76 -1.09 14.52 6.26
CA LEU A 76 -2.17 15.51 6.31
C LEU A 76 -3.32 15.14 5.38
N GLN A 77 -3.03 14.73 4.14
CA GLN A 77 -4.05 14.28 3.19
C GLN A 77 -4.78 13.03 3.68
N CYS A 78 -4.07 12.07 4.29
CA CYS A 78 -4.69 10.90 4.91
C CYS A 78 -5.60 11.30 6.09
N GLU A 79 -5.17 12.22 6.95
CA GLU A 79 -5.97 12.71 8.06
C GLU A 79 -7.22 13.45 7.59
N GLU A 80 -7.10 14.34 6.61
CA GLU A 80 -8.24 15.02 5.98
C GLU A 80 -9.23 14.02 5.36
N ALA A 81 -8.74 12.96 4.69
CA ALA A 81 -9.59 11.93 4.12
C ALA A 81 -10.32 11.12 5.21
N ILE A 82 -9.65 10.83 6.33
CA ILE A 82 -10.27 10.16 7.47
C ILE A 82 -11.32 11.06 8.12
N GLN A 83 -11.05 12.35 8.29
CA GLN A 83 -12.00 13.31 8.86
C GLN A 83 -13.25 13.42 7.98
N LYS A 84 -13.09 13.61 6.67
CA LYS A 84 -14.23 13.62 5.72
C LYS A 84 -15.07 12.35 5.82
N ARG A 85 -14.43 11.18 5.90
CA ARG A 85 -15.13 9.90 6.06
C ARG A 85 -15.86 9.79 7.40
N ARG A 86 -15.33 10.37 8.49
CA ARG A 86 -15.99 10.41 9.79
C ARG A 86 -17.22 11.33 9.75
N GLU A 87 -17.08 12.52 9.19
CA GLU A 87 -18.19 13.46 9.01
C GLU A 87 -19.31 12.89 8.13
N GLU A 88 -18.97 12.16 7.06
CA GLU A 88 -19.96 11.47 6.23
C GLU A 88 -20.71 10.38 7.00
N ARG A 89 -20.00 9.62 7.86
CA ARG A 89 -20.62 8.61 8.72
C ARG A 89 -21.54 9.23 9.75
N GLU A 90 -21.11 10.30 10.40
CA GLU A 90 -21.91 11.03 11.39
C GLU A 90 -23.20 11.57 10.76
N LYS A 91 -23.11 12.23 9.59
CA LYS A 91 -24.30 12.69 8.85
C LYS A 91 -25.25 11.56 8.46
N LEU A 92 -24.72 10.38 8.12
CA LEU A 92 -25.53 9.22 7.77
C LEU A 92 -26.20 8.65 9.02
N GLU A 93 -25.50 8.60 10.14
CA GLU A 93 -26.00 8.16 11.45
C GLU A 93 -27.10 9.10 11.96
N ASP A 94 -26.90 10.42 11.91
CA ASP A 94 -27.92 11.42 12.23
C ASP A 94 -29.18 11.25 11.38
N ARG A 95 -29.02 10.92 10.09
CA ARG A 95 -30.15 10.66 9.19
C ARG A 95 -30.89 9.37 9.56
N ILE A 96 -30.18 8.33 9.98
CA ILE A 96 -30.76 7.04 10.40
C ILE A 96 -31.44 7.19 11.76
N GLU A 97 -30.82 7.89 12.71
CA GLU A 97 -31.39 8.19 14.04
C GLU A 97 -32.63 9.08 13.89
N GLY A 98 -32.56 10.14 13.08
CA GLY A 98 -33.72 10.95 12.73
C GLY A 98 -34.85 10.15 12.08
N ASN A 99 -34.52 9.16 11.23
CA ASN A 99 -35.51 8.25 10.66
C ASN A 99 -36.08 7.28 11.71
N ARG A 100 -35.27 6.73 12.62
CA ARG A 100 -35.74 5.88 13.73
C ARG A 100 -36.68 6.60 14.70
N ASN A 101 -36.45 7.90 14.91
CA ASN A 101 -37.30 8.73 15.77
C ASN A 101 -38.62 9.13 15.08
N ALA A 102 -38.65 9.14 13.73
CA ALA A 102 -39.86 9.37 12.94
C ALA A 102 -40.64 8.07 12.66
N ASP A 103 -39.94 6.95 12.52
CA ASP A 103 -40.48 5.63 12.21
C ASP A 103 -40.66 4.82 13.49
N THR A 104 -41.72 5.17 14.23
CA THR A 104 -42.25 4.36 15.34
C THR A 104 -42.94 3.08 14.85
N ASN A 105 -42.85 2.75 13.56
CA ASN A 105 -43.33 1.50 12.98
C ASN A 105 -42.21 0.44 13.04
N THR A 106 -41.76 0.07 14.24
CA THR A 106 -41.12 -1.24 14.41
C THR A 106 -42.15 -2.30 14.03
N ASP A 107 -41.88 -3.05 12.94
CA ASP A 107 -42.63 -4.24 12.57
C ASP A 107 -42.47 -5.26 13.69
N THR A 108 -43.40 -5.20 14.64
CA THR A 108 -43.38 -5.99 15.86
C THR A 108 -44.13 -7.27 15.53
N VAL A 109 -43.38 -8.34 15.29
CA VAL A 109 -43.98 -9.65 15.05
C VAL A 109 -44.51 -10.18 16.38
N GLU A 110 -45.82 -10.02 16.60
CA GLU A 110 -46.50 -10.62 17.74
C GLU A 110 -46.73 -12.11 17.47
N ILE A 111 -46.17 -12.96 18.32
CA ILE A 111 -46.43 -14.41 18.27
C ILE A 111 -47.88 -14.64 18.70
N SER A 112 -48.69 -15.20 17.81
CA SER A 112 -50.07 -15.63 18.07
C SER A 112 -50.15 -16.50 19.32
N GLU A 113 -51.26 -16.43 20.05
CA GLU A 113 -51.48 -17.12 21.32
C GLU A 113 -51.25 -18.64 21.20
N GLU A 114 -51.64 -19.24 20.06
CA GLU A 114 -51.40 -20.65 19.73
C GLU A 114 -49.90 -20.99 19.57
N GLY A 115 -49.11 -20.07 19.01
CA GLY A 115 -47.67 -20.24 18.83
C GLY A 115 -46.89 -20.18 20.15
N LYS A 116 -47.41 -19.45 21.16
CA LYS A 116 -46.83 -19.43 22.51
C LYS A 116 -47.04 -20.75 23.28
N VAL A 117 -48.12 -21.47 23.01
CA VAL A 117 -48.40 -22.78 23.62
C VAL A 117 -47.44 -23.84 23.07
N LEU A 118 -47.26 -23.88 21.74
CA LEU A 118 -46.30 -24.79 21.08
C LEU A 118 -44.85 -24.55 21.51
N LEU A 119 -44.48 -23.32 21.87
CA LEU A 119 -43.14 -23.01 22.38
C LEU A 119 -42.92 -23.57 23.80
N LYS A 120 -43.96 -23.60 24.65
CA LYS A 120 -43.89 -24.18 26.00
C LYS A 120 -43.81 -25.70 25.98
N ASP A 121 -44.52 -26.35 25.06
CA ASP A 121 -44.55 -27.81 24.96
C ASP A 121 -43.21 -28.43 24.50
N ASN A 122 -42.31 -27.63 23.92
CA ASN A 122 -40.97 -28.07 23.49
C ASN A 122 -39.86 -27.83 24.54
N VAL A 123 -40.14 -27.14 25.65
CA VAL A 123 -39.12 -26.85 26.68
C VAL A 123 -39.04 -27.93 27.76
N ASP A 124 -40.08 -28.75 27.94
CA ASP A 124 -40.12 -29.80 28.97
C ASP A 124 -39.62 -31.18 28.49
N SER A 125 -39.12 -31.31 27.25
CA SER A 125 -38.34 -32.50 26.86
C SER A 125 -36.85 -32.22 27.01
N GLY A 126 -36.41 -32.15 28.28
CA GLY A 126 -35.00 -32.25 28.63
C GLY A 126 -34.48 -33.65 28.30
N SER A 127 -34.01 -33.84 27.06
CA SER A 127 -33.07 -34.91 26.74
C SER A 127 -31.70 -34.29 26.51
N ILE A 128 -30.87 -34.34 27.56
CA ILE A 128 -29.43 -34.38 27.38
C ILE A 128 -29.16 -35.69 26.63
N GLY A 129 -29.01 -35.57 25.32
CA GLY A 129 -28.65 -36.65 24.42
C GLY A 129 -27.74 -36.06 23.35
N SER A 130 -26.44 -36.29 23.50
CA SER A 130 -25.48 -36.16 22.43
C SER A 130 -25.99 -36.94 21.22
N ASP A 131 -26.52 -36.25 20.22
CA ASP A 131 -26.78 -36.87 18.92
C ASP A 131 -25.88 -36.16 17.90
N GLU A 132 -24.82 -36.89 17.55
CA GLU A 132 -23.96 -36.59 16.42
C GLU A 132 -24.84 -36.26 15.23
N ILE A 133 -24.75 -35.02 14.74
CA ILE A 133 -25.27 -34.68 13.42
C ILE A 133 -24.43 -35.49 12.44
N LYS A 134 -24.96 -36.66 12.04
CA LYS A 134 -24.51 -37.35 10.84
C LYS A 134 -24.70 -36.38 9.68
N MET A 135 -23.62 -35.68 9.34
CA MET A 135 -23.50 -34.94 8.09
C MET A 135 -23.45 -35.96 6.96
N ASP A 136 -24.62 -36.37 6.49
CA ASP A 136 -24.73 -37.12 5.25
C ASP A 136 -25.02 -36.16 4.09
N ALA A 137 -24.22 -36.33 3.05
CA ALA A 137 -24.19 -35.61 1.78
C ALA A 137 -23.85 -34.09 1.81
N VAL A 138 -22.56 -33.82 1.57
CA VAL A 138 -22.04 -32.59 0.95
C VAL A 138 -22.92 -32.25 -0.27
N LYS A 139 -23.82 -31.27 -0.16
CA LYS A 139 -24.45 -30.65 -1.32
C LYS A 139 -23.58 -29.47 -1.75
N GLU A 140 -22.95 -29.61 -2.91
CA GLU A 140 -22.19 -28.53 -3.53
C GLU A 140 -23.08 -27.32 -3.84
N PRO A 141 -22.54 -26.10 -3.74
CA PRO A 141 -23.30 -24.88 -4.03
C PRO A 141 -23.70 -24.82 -5.51
N VAL A 142 -25.01 -24.85 -5.78
CA VAL A 142 -25.57 -24.75 -7.13
C VAL A 142 -25.62 -23.29 -7.58
N THR A 143 -25.12 -23.00 -8.78
CA THR A 143 -25.18 -21.67 -9.38
C THR A 143 -26.32 -21.58 -10.40
N TYR A 144 -27.03 -20.45 -10.43
CA TYR A 144 -28.19 -20.20 -11.28
C TYR A 144 -27.91 -19.09 -12.29
N THR A 145 -28.42 -19.23 -13.52
CA THR A 145 -28.39 -18.19 -14.55
C THR A 145 -29.49 -17.15 -14.31
N LYS A 146 -29.41 -16.01 -15.01
CA LYS A 146 -30.43 -14.94 -14.93
C LYS A 146 -31.85 -15.39 -15.34
N THR A 147 -31.97 -16.54 -16.00
CA THR A 147 -33.24 -17.18 -16.39
C THR A 147 -33.70 -18.27 -15.43
N GLY A 148 -32.95 -18.56 -14.36
CA GLY A 148 -33.33 -19.52 -13.32
C GLY A 148 -32.93 -20.98 -13.60
N GLU A 149 -32.07 -21.21 -14.59
CA GLU A 149 -31.56 -22.55 -14.91
C GLU A 149 -30.29 -22.87 -14.10
N THR A 150 -30.16 -24.11 -13.64
CA THR A 150 -29.01 -24.60 -12.86
C THR A 150 -27.84 -24.93 -13.77
N VAL A 151 -26.66 -24.39 -13.50
CA VAL A 151 -25.43 -24.71 -14.24
C VAL A 151 -24.58 -25.65 -13.38
N SER A 152 -24.33 -26.86 -13.89
CA SER A 152 -23.38 -27.80 -13.29
C SER A 152 -21.96 -27.33 -13.58
N ALA A 153 -21.14 -27.17 -12.54
CA ALA A 153 -19.76 -26.70 -12.66
C ALA A 153 -18.84 -27.84 -13.12
N GLU A 154 -18.93 -28.23 -14.39
CA GLU A 154 -17.88 -29.00 -15.07
C GLU A 154 -17.35 -28.17 -16.24
N GLN A 155 -16.37 -27.33 -15.95
CA GLN A 155 -15.51 -26.76 -16.98
C GLN A 155 -14.07 -26.89 -16.49
N GLU A 156 -13.44 -28.03 -16.83
CA GLU A 156 -12.00 -28.17 -16.78
C GLU A 156 -11.37 -27.15 -17.73
N ALA A 157 -10.99 -25.99 -17.21
CA ALA A 157 -10.19 -25.03 -17.94
C ALA A 157 -8.73 -25.50 -17.94
N SER A 158 -8.33 -26.26 -18.96
CA SER A 158 -6.91 -26.54 -19.21
C SER A 158 -6.21 -25.25 -19.65
N ILE A 159 -5.52 -24.58 -18.72
CA ILE A 159 -4.65 -23.44 -19.04
C ILE A 159 -3.29 -23.99 -19.45
N SER A 160 -2.99 -24.00 -20.74
CA SER A 160 -1.64 -24.29 -21.25
C SER A 160 -0.75 -23.06 -21.13
N VAL A 161 0.29 -23.12 -20.29
CA VAL A 161 1.34 -22.10 -20.22
C VAL A 161 2.55 -22.63 -21.00
N SER A 162 2.94 -21.94 -22.08
CA SER A 162 4.18 -22.20 -22.81
C SER A 162 5.31 -21.37 -22.18
N VAL A 163 6.45 -22.00 -21.93
CA VAL A 163 7.71 -21.40 -21.43
C VAL A 163 8.43 -20.64 -22.52
#